data_AF-A0A1C6AY43-F1
#
_entry.id   AF-A0A1C6AY43-F1
#
_cell.length_a   1.000
_cell.length_b   1.000
_cell.length_c   1.000
_cell.angle_alpha   90.00
_cell.angle_beta   90.00
_cell.angle_gamma   90.00
#
_symmetry.space_group_name_H-M   'P 1'
#
loop_
_entity.id
_entity.type
_entity.pdbx_description
1 polymer ?
#
loop_
_entity_poly.entity_id
_entity_poly.type
_entity_poly.pdbx_seq_one_letter_code
_entity_poly.pdbx_strand_id
1 'polypeptide(L)'
;MKGAMTAAAMHRQYDEGVSAFRQHIANPAMRQKFNQDVDEFMRQCALGVWQADGGNVSPQHVEYYNGIYCKGNPVPTALYWELCTAVAEYPGFRPPVFFQRMREYDKAYHQKTARRFVDLLTLMLLLFAAADGAVSDREAGFVNACADALTALCDADGLASDKPKLDAGDFVTRRGEDKPGQAAAPAPAGKEEAASSSEPEPEPAESLEELLAELDGLCGLDRVKKDVRSLINLVKVRRLREEQELPVPPMSLHLVFMGNPGTGKTTVARLLARIYHAIGVLSKGQLVEVDRSGLVAGFVGQTAIKTSEVVQKALGGVLFIDEAYALTNQDNANDFGKEAIEVLLKNMEDHRKDLIVIVAGYTELMGRFIHSNPGLESRFNKYFYFEDYTGDQLMEIFRSMCGKNGYTIGNEAEKYAEAYFAGLYEERDENFGNARDVRNVFERAVARQSDRVAALEAPTKEQLMELTVGDLREEEPEETHTPGPQHPAPDQAGARSPDPSEPRP
;
A
#
# COMPACT_ATOMS: atom_id res chain seq x y z
N MET A 1 -6.21 3.52 7.99
CA MET A 1 -5.09 2.60 8.26
C MET A 1 -5.67 1.25 8.62
N LYS A 2 -5.75 0.28 7.70
CA LYS A 2 -6.40 -1.01 8.02
C LYS A 2 -5.67 -2.18 7.35
N GLY A 3 -4.76 -2.77 8.13
CA GLY A 3 -4.19 -4.09 7.91
C GLY A 3 -3.50 -4.51 9.22
N ALA A 4 -3.87 -5.65 9.78
CA ALA A 4 -3.26 -6.14 11.02
C ALA A 4 -1.75 -6.32 10.81
N MET A 5 -0.97 -5.80 11.74
CA MET A 5 0.48 -5.63 11.57
C MET A 5 1.19 -6.96 11.77
N THR A 6 1.83 -7.59 10.77
CA THR A 6 2.41 -8.95 10.94
C THR A 6 3.38 -9.10 12.13
N ALA A 7 3.47 -10.30 12.73
CA ALA A 7 4.38 -10.57 13.86
C ALA A 7 5.86 -10.25 13.56
N ALA A 8 6.29 -10.45 12.31
CA ALA A 8 7.62 -10.08 11.87
C ALA A 8 7.83 -8.56 11.73
N ALA A 9 6.80 -7.82 11.29
CA ALA A 9 6.84 -6.36 11.30
C ALA A 9 6.85 -5.82 12.74
N MET A 10 6.12 -6.46 13.66
CA MET A 10 6.14 -6.16 15.09
C MET A 10 7.50 -6.39 15.70
N HIS A 11 8.07 -7.58 15.50
CA HIS A 11 9.43 -7.88 15.94
C HIS A 11 10.44 -6.85 15.42
N ARG A 12 10.35 -6.46 14.14
CA ARG A 12 11.25 -5.45 13.55
C ARG A 12 11.08 -4.07 14.21
N GLN A 13 9.85 -3.57 14.33
CA GLN A 13 9.60 -2.25 14.94
C GLN A 13 9.99 -2.23 16.43
N TYR A 14 9.78 -3.35 17.12
CA TYR A 14 10.23 -3.56 18.49
C TYR A 14 11.76 -3.54 18.60
N ASP A 15 12.46 -4.37 17.84
CA ASP A 15 13.94 -4.47 17.87
C ASP A 15 14.59 -3.14 17.45
N GLU A 16 14.05 -2.45 16.45
CA GLU A 16 14.52 -1.13 16.00
C GLU A 16 14.29 -0.05 17.07
N GLY A 17 13.08 0.03 17.64
CA GLY A 17 12.73 1.03 18.67
C GLY A 17 13.56 0.87 19.94
N VAL A 18 13.69 -0.37 20.44
CA VAL A 18 14.49 -0.68 21.62
C VAL A 18 15.97 -0.50 21.33
N SER A 19 16.46 -0.89 20.15
CA SER A 19 17.86 -0.68 19.75
C SER A 19 18.23 0.79 19.63
N ALA A 20 17.35 1.62 19.04
CA ALA A 20 17.55 3.06 18.92
C ALA A 20 17.61 3.72 20.30
N PHE A 21 16.67 3.39 21.20
CA PHE A 21 16.69 3.90 22.56
C PHE A 21 17.94 3.45 23.33
N ARG A 22 18.35 2.18 23.19
CA ARG A 22 19.57 1.64 23.81
C ARG A 22 20.82 2.44 23.42
N GLN A 23 20.90 2.92 22.17
CA GLN A 23 22.01 3.77 21.72
C GLN A 23 22.03 5.14 22.41
N HIS A 24 20.87 5.65 22.83
CA HIS A 24 20.77 6.92 23.57
C HIS A 24 21.14 6.82 25.05
N ILE A 25 21.23 5.62 25.62
CA ILE A 25 21.68 5.45 27.00
C ILE A 25 23.19 5.68 27.06
N ALA A 26 23.62 6.82 27.60
CA ALA A 26 25.04 7.19 27.67
C ALA A 26 25.86 6.25 28.57
N ASN A 27 25.29 5.81 29.69
CA ASN A 27 25.98 4.96 30.67
C ASN A 27 26.04 3.48 30.22
N PRO A 28 27.23 2.87 30.05
CA PRO A 28 27.36 1.49 29.57
C PRO A 28 26.75 0.43 30.49
N ALA A 29 26.88 0.58 31.81
CA ALA A 29 26.33 -0.38 32.79
C ALA A 29 24.80 -0.34 32.81
N MET A 30 24.22 0.86 32.69
CA MET A 30 22.79 1.03 32.54
C MET A 30 22.29 0.47 31.21
N ARG A 31 23.03 0.70 30.11
CA ARG A 31 22.71 0.16 28.79
C ARG A 31 22.69 -1.37 28.79
N GLN A 32 23.68 -1.99 29.45
CA GLN A 32 23.73 -3.44 29.60
C GLN A 32 22.54 -3.97 30.42
N LYS A 33 22.22 -3.31 31.55
CA LYS A 33 21.10 -3.75 32.39
C LYS A 33 19.75 -3.58 31.69
N PHE A 34 19.57 -2.48 30.97
CA PHE A 34 18.42 -2.26 30.11
C PHE A 34 18.26 -3.39 29.08
N ASN A 35 19.34 -3.75 28.37
CA ASN A 35 19.30 -4.80 27.36
C ASN A 35 18.91 -6.18 27.92
N GLN A 36 19.28 -6.48 29.16
CA GLN A 36 18.96 -7.76 29.80
C GLN A 36 17.48 -7.87 30.20
N ASP A 37 16.89 -6.75 30.63
CA ASP A 37 15.59 -6.77 31.31
C ASP A 37 14.43 -6.27 30.43
N VAL A 38 14.72 -5.51 29.36
CA VAL A 38 13.68 -4.83 28.56
C VAL A 38 12.71 -5.80 27.89
N ASP A 39 13.19 -6.91 27.33
CA ASP A 39 12.34 -7.85 26.60
C ASP A 39 11.33 -8.55 27.49
N GLU A 40 11.76 -9.00 28.67
CA GLU A 40 10.86 -9.59 29.65
C GLU A 40 9.84 -8.56 30.14
N PHE A 41 10.30 -7.34 30.43
CA PHE A 41 9.40 -6.26 30.83
C PHE A 41 8.35 -5.93 29.76
N MET A 42 8.76 -5.86 28.49
CA MET A 42 7.85 -5.55 27.38
C MET A 42 6.85 -6.69 27.13
N ARG A 43 7.25 -7.95 27.30
CA ARG A 43 6.33 -9.09 27.27
C ARG A 43 5.29 -9.02 28.38
N GLN A 44 5.69 -8.69 29.61
CA GLN A 44 4.73 -8.49 30.71
C GLN A 44 3.76 -7.35 30.40
N CYS A 45 4.23 -6.26 29.78
CA CYS A 45 3.34 -5.17 29.42
C CYS A 45 2.36 -5.55 28.30
N ALA A 46 2.77 -6.37 27.33
CA ALA A 46 1.88 -6.91 26.30
C ALA A 46 0.74 -7.76 26.90
N LEU A 47 1.02 -8.58 27.93
CA LEU A 47 -0.01 -9.33 28.66
C LEU A 47 -1.06 -8.40 29.28
N GLY A 48 -0.62 -7.28 29.86
CA GLY A 48 -1.51 -6.28 30.44
C GLY A 48 -2.39 -5.57 29.41
N VAL A 49 -1.83 -5.24 28.24
CA VAL A 49 -2.59 -4.67 27.11
C VAL A 49 -3.70 -5.64 26.69
N TRP A 50 -3.37 -6.91 26.45
CA TRP A 50 -4.35 -7.90 25.99
C TRP A 50 -5.34 -8.34 27.08
N GLN A 51 -4.96 -8.26 28.36
CA GLN A 51 -5.89 -8.44 29.47
C GLN A 51 -6.92 -7.29 29.54
N ALA A 52 -6.51 -6.06 29.24
CA ALA A 52 -7.40 -4.90 29.25
C ALA A 52 -8.55 -5.03 28.23
N ASP A 53 -8.33 -5.73 27.12
CA ASP A 53 -9.38 -6.06 26.14
C ASP A 53 -10.18 -7.34 26.48
N GLY A 54 -10.24 -7.71 27.75
CA GLY A 54 -11.06 -8.83 28.24
C GLY A 54 -10.43 -10.21 28.09
N GLY A 55 -9.13 -10.30 27.75
CA GLY A 55 -8.38 -11.55 27.73
C GLY A 55 -8.66 -12.45 26.51
N ASN A 56 -9.21 -11.90 25.43
CA ASN A 56 -9.47 -12.63 24.19
C ASN A 56 -8.18 -12.82 23.37
N VAL A 57 -7.36 -13.80 23.76
CA VAL A 57 -6.10 -14.13 23.06
C VAL A 57 -6.39 -14.98 21.80
N SER A 58 -5.87 -14.57 20.64
CA SER A 58 -5.93 -15.33 19.38
C SER A 58 -4.58 -16.01 19.04
N PRO A 59 -4.50 -16.97 18.09
CA PRO A 59 -3.23 -17.54 17.65
C PRO A 59 -2.21 -16.49 17.18
N GLN A 60 -2.68 -15.37 16.64
CA GLN A 60 -1.86 -14.24 16.21
C GLN A 60 -1.09 -13.61 17.40
N HIS A 61 -1.71 -13.53 18.58
CA HIS A 61 -1.08 -13.02 19.81
C HIS A 61 0.12 -13.86 20.25
N VAL A 62 0.13 -15.16 19.95
CA VAL A 62 1.27 -16.05 20.22
C VAL A 62 2.46 -15.68 19.35
N GLU A 63 2.23 -15.43 18.07
CA GLU A 63 3.28 -14.99 17.15
C GLU A 63 3.83 -13.62 17.55
N TYR A 64 2.96 -12.70 18.00
CA TYR A 64 3.38 -11.42 18.53
C TYR A 64 4.21 -11.57 19.80
N TYR A 65 3.72 -12.32 20.78
CA TYR A 65 4.43 -12.52 22.05
C TYR A 65 5.83 -13.11 21.82
N ASN A 66 5.95 -14.08 20.91
CA ASN A 66 7.22 -14.69 20.52
C ASN A 66 8.11 -13.76 19.67
N GLY A 67 7.56 -12.67 19.13
CA GLY A 67 8.27 -11.60 18.43
C GLY A 67 8.87 -10.52 19.36
N ILE A 68 8.58 -10.53 20.66
CA ILE A 68 9.11 -9.53 21.62
C ILE A 68 10.47 -9.98 22.15
N TYR A 69 11.51 -9.74 21.35
CA TYR A 69 12.90 -9.93 21.75
C TYR A 69 13.85 -9.02 20.95
N CYS A 70 14.97 -8.63 21.55
CA CYS A 70 16.05 -7.93 20.86
C CYS A 70 17.10 -8.91 20.34
N LYS A 71 17.78 -8.56 19.24
CA LYS A 71 18.87 -9.38 18.70
C LYS A 71 19.95 -9.66 19.75
N GLY A 72 20.18 -10.95 20.02
CA GLY A 72 21.16 -11.42 21.01
C GLY A 72 20.56 -11.82 22.36
N ASN A 73 19.26 -11.58 22.58
CA ASN A 73 18.52 -12.10 23.72
C ASN A 73 17.78 -13.40 23.37
N PRO A 74 17.39 -14.23 24.36
CA PRO A 74 16.64 -15.46 24.11
C PRO A 74 15.30 -15.21 23.42
N VAL A 75 15.00 -16.02 22.40
CA VAL A 75 13.71 -15.98 21.70
C VAL A 75 12.65 -16.70 22.54
N PRO A 76 11.48 -16.09 22.80
CA PRO A 76 10.39 -16.75 23.51
C PRO A 76 9.77 -17.87 22.64
N THR A 77 9.31 -18.93 23.29
CA THR A 77 8.66 -20.08 22.65
C THR A 77 7.33 -20.41 23.33
N ALA A 78 6.57 -19.37 23.69
CA ALA A 78 5.28 -19.52 24.34
C ALA A 78 4.29 -20.23 23.41
N LEU A 79 3.56 -21.19 23.96
CA LEU A 79 2.45 -21.85 23.30
C LEU A 79 1.13 -21.11 23.58
N TYR A 80 0.13 -21.34 22.73
CA TYR A 80 -1.18 -20.69 22.84
C TYR A 80 -1.83 -20.81 24.23
N TRP A 81 -1.79 -21.99 24.86
CA TRP A 81 -2.37 -22.22 26.18
C TRP A 81 -1.56 -21.57 27.32
N GLU A 82 -0.24 -21.46 27.17
CA GLU A 82 0.62 -20.76 28.13
C GLU A 82 0.34 -19.26 28.10
N LEU A 83 0.17 -18.70 26.90
CA LEU A 83 -0.17 -17.30 26.73
C LEU A 83 -1.55 -16.96 27.29
N CYS A 84 -2.57 -17.80 27.03
CA CYS A 84 -3.91 -17.59 27.59
C CYS A 84 -3.87 -17.56 29.13
N THR A 85 -3.13 -18.48 29.75
CA THR A 85 -2.95 -18.51 31.21
C THR A 85 -2.23 -17.26 31.72
N ALA A 86 -1.15 -16.85 31.05
CA ALA A 86 -0.37 -15.68 31.43
C ALA A 86 -1.16 -14.36 31.35
N VAL A 87 -2.03 -14.21 30.35
CA VAL A 87 -2.93 -13.04 30.23
C VAL A 87 -3.98 -13.04 31.34
N ALA A 88 -4.55 -14.21 31.67
CA ALA A 88 -5.53 -14.33 32.75
C ALA A 88 -4.93 -14.00 34.13
N GLU A 89 -3.67 -14.38 34.36
CA GLU A 89 -2.97 -14.22 35.64
C GLU A 89 -2.09 -12.96 35.73
N TYR A 90 -2.26 -11.99 34.82
CA TYR A 90 -1.42 -10.80 34.79
C TYR A 90 -1.46 -10.02 36.14
N PRO A 91 -0.30 -9.80 36.79
CA PRO A 91 -0.24 -9.27 38.17
C PRO A 91 -0.36 -7.74 38.28
N GLY A 92 -0.62 -7.05 37.17
CA GLY A 92 -0.67 -5.60 37.08
C GLY A 92 0.67 -4.94 36.75
N PHE A 93 0.60 -3.71 36.25
CA PHE A 93 1.78 -2.95 35.83
C PHE A 93 2.68 -2.59 37.00
N ARG A 94 3.99 -2.81 36.83
CA ARG A 94 5.02 -2.42 37.81
C ARG A 94 6.20 -1.75 37.11
N PRO A 95 6.63 -0.56 37.54
CA PRO A 95 7.80 0.10 37.00
C PRO A 95 9.05 -0.79 37.11
N PRO A 96 9.87 -0.92 36.06
CA PRO A 96 11.01 -1.82 36.07
C PRO A 96 12.20 -1.20 36.83
N VAL A 97 13.06 -2.05 37.40
CA VAL A 97 14.22 -1.61 38.20
C VAL A 97 15.18 -0.75 37.37
N PHE A 98 15.36 -1.03 36.08
CA PHE A 98 16.22 -0.22 35.23
C PHE A 98 15.68 1.22 35.02
N PHE A 99 14.36 1.43 35.13
CA PHE A 99 13.76 2.76 35.03
C PHE A 99 14.08 3.62 36.25
N GLN A 100 14.11 3.03 37.46
CA GLN A 100 14.60 3.71 38.65
C GLN A 100 16.05 4.20 38.44
N ARG A 101 16.92 3.37 37.86
CA ARG A 101 18.30 3.76 37.56
C ARG A 101 18.40 4.89 36.52
N MET A 102 17.52 4.90 35.52
CA MET A 102 17.44 6.01 34.55
C MET A 102 17.08 7.32 35.23
N ARG A 103 16.12 7.30 36.17
CA ARG A 103 15.73 8.48 36.94
C ARG A 103 16.85 8.99 37.85
N GLU A 104 17.50 8.09 38.59
CA GLU A 104 18.66 8.44 39.42
C GLU A 104 19.79 9.09 38.59
N TYR A 105 20.02 8.58 37.39
CA TYR A 105 21.00 9.14 36.46
C TYR A 105 20.57 10.49 35.89
N ASP A 106 19.32 10.64 35.48
CA ASP A 106 18.80 11.92 34.98
C ASP A 106 18.86 13.01 36.06
N LYS A 107 18.61 12.68 37.33
CA LYS A 107 18.82 13.59 38.47
C LYS A 107 20.27 14.02 38.63
N ALA A 108 21.19 13.07 38.55
CA ALA A 108 22.61 13.32 38.82
C ALA A 108 23.31 14.06 37.67
N TYR A 109 22.86 13.88 36.43
CA TYR A 109 23.54 14.35 35.22
C TYR A 109 22.69 15.25 34.32
N HIS A 110 21.50 15.67 34.77
CA HIS A 110 20.55 16.50 34.02
C HIS A 110 20.22 15.95 32.63
N GLN A 111 20.09 14.62 32.53
CA GLN A 111 19.72 13.91 31.32
C GLN A 111 18.19 13.74 31.22
N LYS A 112 17.72 13.24 30.07
CA LYS A 112 16.28 13.05 29.79
C LYS A 112 15.97 11.60 29.40
N THR A 113 16.76 10.65 29.90
CA THR A 113 16.70 9.23 29.56
C THR A 113 15.40 8.58 30.02
N ALA A 114 14.97 8.88 31.26
CA ALA A 114 13.74 8.37 31.85
C ALA A 114 12.51 8.88 31.09
N ARG A 115 12.46 10.17 30.75
CA ARG A 115 11.35 10.73 29.96
C ARG A 115 11.27 10.13 28.55
N ARG A 116 12.42 9.98 27.87
CA ARG A 116 12.49 9.28 26.58
C ARG A 116 12.07 7.81 26.69
N PHE A 117 12.28 7.18 27.83
CA PHE A 117 11.80 5.82 28.06
C PHE A 117 10.27 5.78 28.18
N VAL A 118 9.65 6.77 28.80
CA VAL A 118 8.18 6.89 28.82
C VAL A 118 7.64 6.99 27.39
N ASP A 119 8.29 7.78 26.53
CA ASP A 119 7.92 7.89 25.11
C ASP A 119 8.05 6.53 24.40
N LEU A 120 9.19 5.85 24.58
CA LEU A 120 9.41 4.50 24.01
C LEU A 120 8.33 3.52 24.49
N LEU A 121 8.08 3.46 25.80
CA LEU A 121 7.08 2.55 26.38
C LEU A 121 5.70 2.80 25.78
N THR A 122 5.31 4.07 25.65
CA THR A 122 4.01 4.45 25.09
C THR A 122 3.89 3.97 23.64
N LEU A 123 4.93 4.17 22.82
CA LEU A 123 4.96 3.68 21.44
C LEU A 123 4.93 2.16 21.34
N MET A 124 5.70 1.45 22.18
CA MET A 124 5.72 -0.02 22.19
C MET A 124 4.39 -0.62 22.66
N LEU A 125 3.70 0.02 23.61
CA LEU A 125 2.40 -0.48 24.05
C LEU A 125 1.29 -0.22 23.02
N LEU A 126 1.32 0.92 22.32
CA LEU A 126 0.46 1.14 21.16
C LEU A 126 0.71 0.12 20.05
N LEU A 127 1.97 -0.27 19.84
CA LEU A 127 2.34 -1.32 18.91
C LEU A 127 1.72 -2.68 19.28
N PHE A 128 1.70 -3.02 20.58
CA PHE A 128 1.12 -4.27 21.07
C PHE A 128 -0.42 -4.26 21.09
N ALA A 129 -1.03 -3.10 21.32
CA ALA A 129 -2.47 -2.93 21.22
C ALA A 129 -2.94 -3.15 19.77
N ALA A 130 -2.20 -2.61 18.80
CA ALA A 130 -2.48 -2.78 17.37
C ALA A 130 -2.24 -4.21 16.81
N ALA A 131 -2.00 -5.21 17.66
CA ALA A 131 -1.71 -6.59 17.28
C ALA A 131 -2.84 -7.22 16.44
N ASP A 132 -4.10 -6.97 16.78
CA ASP A 132 -5.27 -7.48 16.06
C ASP A 132 -5.74 -6.53 14.92
N GLY A 133 -5.00 -5.43 14.70
CA GLY A 133 -5.31 -4.41 13.69
C GLY A 133 -6.24 -3.30 14.16
N ALA A 134 -6.55 -3.22 15.46
CA ALA A 134 -7.32 -2.17 16.09
C ALA A 134 -6.68 -1.73 17.43
N VAL A 135 -7.08 -0.58 17.97
CA VAL A 135 -6.73 -0.17 19.35
C VAL A 135 -8.04 0.19 20.03
N SER A 136 -8.40 -0.57 21.07
CA SER A 136 -9.61 -0.32 21.85
C SER A 136 -9.43 0.82 22.85
N ASP A 137 -10.53 1.42 23.30
CA ASP A 137 -10.51 2.41 24.40
C ASP A 137 -9.90 1.83 25.69
N ARG A 138 -10.07 0.52 25.93
CA ARG A 138 -9.55 -0.15 27.13
C ARG A 138 -8.04 -0.33 27.07
N GLU A 139 -7.52 -0.72 25.90
CA GLU A 139 -6.07 -0.83 25.68
C GLU A 139 -5.41 0.55 25.74
N ALA A 140 -5.98 1.56 25.07
CA ALA A 140 -5.49 2.93 25.14
C ALA A 140 -5.51 3.48 26.58
N GLY A 141 -6.56 3.17 27.35
CA GLY A 141 -6.64 3.48 28.78
C GLY A 141 -5.51 2.84 29.59
N PHE A 142 -5.19 1.57 29.33
CA PHE A 142 -4.07 0.88 29.98
C PHE A 142 -2.72 1.51 29.60
N VAL A 143 -2.49 1.80 28.32
CA VAL A 143 -1.26 2.47 27.84
C VAL A 143 -1.06 3.81 28.55
N ASN A 144 -2.12 4.63 28.61
CA ASN A 144 -2.09 5.92 29.30
C ASN A 144 -1.78 5.76 30.79
N ALA A 145 -2.38 4.76 31.47
CA ALA A 145 -2.11 4.49 32.88
C ALA A 145 -0.65 4.09 33.14
N CYS A 146 -0.04 3.29 32.26
CA CYS A 146 1.40 2.95 32.34
C CYS A 146 2.28 4.20 32.15
N ALA A 147 1.99 5.02 31.15
CA ALA A 147 2.73 6.25 30.88
C ALA A 147 2.59 7.27 32.03
N ASP A 148 1.41 7.39 32.63
CA ASP A 148 1.15 8.23 33.80
C ASP A 148 1.91 7.76 35.03
N ALA A 149 1.91 6.45 35.30
CA ALA A 149 2.63 5.89 36.43
C ALA A 149 4.14 6.20 36.36
N LEU A 150 4.74 6.11 35.18
CA LEU A 150 6.16 6.46 34.99
C LEU A 150 6.40 7.97 34.99
N THR A 151 5.47 8.75 34.45
CA THR A 151 5.52 10.23 34.44
C THR A 151 5.46 10.79 35.85
N ALA A 152 4.53 10.32 36.69
CA ALA A 152 4.40 10.74 38.08
C ALA A 152 5.69 10.48 38.88
N LEU A 153 6.37 9.37 38.57
CA LEU A 153 7.67 9.05 39.15
C LEU A 153 8.79 10.00 38.70
N CYS A 154 8.76 10.47 37.44
CA CYS A 154 9.66 11.52 36.96
C CYS A 154 9.32 12.90 37.56
N ASP A 155 8.04 13.21 37.75
CA ASP A 155 7.57 14.47 38.36
C ASP A 155 7.97 14.56 39.83
N ALA A 156 7.77 13.48 40.59
CA ALA A 156 8.23 13.37 41.99
C ALA A 156 9.74 13.58 42.14
N ASP A 157 10.48 13.37 41.05
CA ASP A 157 11.92 13.50 40.95
C ASP A 157 12.38 14.86 40.41
N GLY A 158 11.46 15.76 40.06
CA GLY A 158 11.75 17.08 39.48
C GLY A 158 12.28 17.03 38.04
N LEU A 159 12.06 15.93 37.31
CA LEU A 159 12.55 15.74 35.95
C LEU A 159 11.57 16.36 34.94
N ALA A 160 11.85 17.60 34.49
CA ALA A 160 11.00 18.33 33.56
C ALA A 160 10.85 17.65 32.18
N SER A 161 9.67 17.81 31.57
CA SER A 161 9.40 17.42 30.17
C SER A 161 9.45 18.65 29.25
N ASP A 162 10.07 18.51 28.08
CA ASP A 162 10.03 19.54 27.02
C ASP A 162 8.94 19.27 25.97
N LYS A 163 8.31 18.09 26.03
CA LYS A 163 7.35 17.61 25.02
C LYS A 163 5.98 17.41 25.63
N PRO A 164 4.90 17.66 24.87
CA PRO A 164 3.55 17.28 25.27
C PRO A 164 3.47 15.76 25.47
N LYS A 165 2.68 15.33 26.45
CA LYS A 165 2.41 13.92 26.71
C LYS A 165 1.70 13.32 25.48
N LEU A 166 2.16 12.16 25.04
CA LEU A 166 1.50 11.39 23.98
C LEU A 166 0.23 10.76 24.57
N ASP A 167 -0.94 11.09 23.99
CA ASP A 167 -2.22 10.52 24.42
C ASP A 167 -2.54 9.29 23.58
N ALA A 168 -2.60 8.12 24.21
CA ALA A 168 -3.00 6.88 23.54
C ALA A 168 -4.45 6.94 23.01
N GLY A 169 -5.29 7.85 23.54
CA GLY A 169 -6.64 8.12 23.07
C GLY A 169 -6.72 8.60 21.62
N ASP A 170 -5.67 9.28 21.12
CA ASP A 170 -5.58 9.74 19.72
C ASP A 170 -5.41 8.58 18.73
N PHE A 171 -5.03 7.39 19.22
CA PHE A 171 -4.76 6.20 18.44
C PHE A 171 -5.89 5.16 18.51
N VAL A 172 -6.95 5.43 19.29
CA VAL A 172 -8.12 4.56 19.37
C VAL A 172 -8.78 4.45 18.00
N THR A 173 -8.97 3.22 17.53
CA THR A 173 -9.70 2.98 16.30
C THR A 173 -11.19 3.11 16.55
N ARG A 174 -11.73 4.34 16.39
CA ARG A 174 -13.17 4.58 16.44
C ARG A 174 -13.85 3.84 15.28
N ARG A 175 -14.52 2.73 15.58
CA ARG A 175 -15.65 2.27 14.74
C ARG A 175 -16.67 3.41 14.73
N GLY A 176 -17.24 3.68 13.55
CA GLY A 176 -18.28 4.70 13.39
C GLY A 176 -19.31 4.60 14.52
N GLU A 177 -19.70 5.76 15.02
CA GLU A 177 -20.57 5.97 16.17
C GLU A 177 -21.80 5.04 16.14
N ASP A 178 -21.85 4.10 17.07
CA ASP A 178 -23.06 3.85 17.86
C ASP A 178 -22.72 4.23 19.30
N LYS A 179 -23.46 5.20 19.84
CA LYS A 179 -23.24 5.75 21.18
C LYS A 179 -23.45 4.68 22.26
N PRO A 180 -22.69 4.73 23.37
CA PRO A 180 -22.82 3.78 24.46
C PRO A 180 -23.88 4.18 25.50
N GLY A 181 -24.75 3.21 25.83
CA GLY A 181 -24.93 2.75 27.20
C GLY A 181 -26.24 3.11 27.92
N GLN A 182 -27.01 2.09 28.34
CA GLN A 182 -27.07 1.72 29.76
C GLN A 182 -27.80 0.38 30.05
N ALA A 183 -27.05 -0.48 30.73
CA ALA A 183 -27.36 -1.38 31.85
C ALA A 183 -28.62 -2.28 31.85
N ALA A 184 -28.37 -3.57 32.04
CA ALA A 184 -29.31 -4.66 32.22
C ALA A 184 -30.06 -4.67 33.57
N ALA A 185 -31.31 -5.16 33.57
CA ALA A 185 -31.87 -6.21 34.45
C ALA A 185 -33.37 -6.48 34.12
N PRO A 186 -34.00 -7.56 34.62
CA PRO A 186 -34.07 -8.91 34.06
C PRO A 186 -35.46 -9.27 33.47
N ALA A 187 -35.53 -10.39 32.73
CA ALA A 187 -36.75 -10.91 32.07
C ALA A 187 -37.95 -11.06 33.03
N PRO A 188 -39.19 -10.87 32.54
CA PRO A 188 -39.97 -12.06 32.19
C PRO A 188 -40.91 -11.93 30.97
N ALA A 189 -41.08 -13.09 30.32
CA ALA A 189 -42.26 -13.60 29.61
C ALA A 189 -43.25 -12.64 28.92
N GLY A 190 -43.43 -12.84 27.61
CA GLY A 190 -44.77 -12.92 27.02
C GLY A 190 -45.04 -12.10 25.77
N LYS A 191 -45.33 -12.85 24.70
CA LYS A 191 -46.21 -12.55 23.55
C LYS A 191 -45.67 -11.72 22.38
N GLU A 192 -45.51 -12.44 21.27
CA GLU A 192 -45.90 -12.09 19.90
C GLU A 192 -46.40 -10.67 19.66
N GLU A 193 -45.76 -9.95 18.73
CA GLU A 193 -46.43 -9.49 17.52
C GLU A 193 -45.41 -9.11 16.43
N ALA A 194 -45.72 -9.52 15.22
CA ALA A 194 -44.87 -9.51 14.05
C ALA A 194 -44.68 -8.11 13.44
N ALA A 195 -43.49 -7.84 12.92
CA ALA A 195 -43.28 -6.84 11.88
C ALA A 195 -42.11 -7.24 10.97
N SER A 196 -42.46 -8.03 9.94
CA SER A 196 -41.90 -8.05 8.59
C SER A 196 -40.40 -7.75 8.41
N SER A 197 -39.65 -8.84 8.22
CA SER A 197 -38.41 -8.87 7.46
C SER A 197 -38.60 -8.30 6.04
N SER A 198 -37.73 -7.40 5.63
CA SER A 198 -37.35 -7.28 4.22
C SER A 198 -35.84 -7.52 4.15
N GLU A 199 -35.46 -8.70 3.66
CA GLU A 199 -34.11 -8.95 3.14
C GLU A 199 -33.81 -7.89 2.06
N PRO A 200 -32.57 -7.40 1.92
CA PRO A 200 -32.22 -6.59 0.77
C PRO A 200 -32.27 -7.47 -0.48
N GLU A 201 -33.09 -7.07 -1.44
CA GLU A 201 -33.16 -7.66 -2.78
C GLU A 201 -31.78 -7.66 -3.45
N PRO A 202 -31.45 -8.68 -4.26
CA PRO A 202 -30.21 -8.70 -5.03
C PRO A 202 -30.23 -7.55 -6.05
N GLU A 203 -29.14 -6.79 -6.11
CA GLU A 203 -28.94 -5.80 -7.18
C GLU A 203 -29.13 -6.48 -8.55
N PRO A 204 -29.78 -5.80 -9.52
CA PRO A 204 -30.03 -6.38 -10.83
C PRO A 204 -28.70 -6.78 -11.47
N ALA A 205 -28.59 -8.06 -11.86
CA ALA A 205 -27.42 -8.55 -12.57
C ALA A 205 -27.23 -7.75 -13.87
N GLU A 206 -26.08 -7.08 -13.99
CA GLU A 206 -25.72 -6.35 -15.21
C GLU A 206 -25.79 -7.27 -16.41
N SER A 207 -26.43 -6.80 -17.49
CA SER A 207 -26.59 -7.60 -18.68
C SER A 207 -25.26 -7.73 -19.42
N LEU A 208 -25.06 -8.87 -20.10
CA LEU A 208 -23.89 -9.05 -20.97
C LEU A 208 -23.80 -7.96 -22.05
N GLU A 209 -24.94 -7.44 -22.51
CA GLU A 209 -25.00 -6.39 -23.53
C GLU A 209 -24.44 -5.07 -23.01
N GLU A 210 -24.79 -4.67 -21.78
CA GLU A 210 -24.24 -3.48 -21.12
C GLU A 210 -22.72 -3.59 -20.91
N LEU A 211 -22.25 -4.75 -20.45
CA LEU A 211 -20.82 -4.99 -20.26
C LEU A 211 -20.03 -4.97 -21.57
N LEU A 212 -20.61 -5.46 -22.66
CA LEU A 212 -20.02 -5.38 -23.99
C LEU A 212 -20.03 -3.95 -24.54
N ALA A 213 -21.08 -3.17 -24.27
CA ALA A 213 -21.12 -1.77 -24.61
C ALA A 213 -20.07 -0.96 -23.83
N GLU A 214 -19.86 -1.27 -22.55
CA GLU A 214 -18.78 -0.69 -21.73
C GLU A 214 -17.41 -1.02 -22.31
N LEU A 215 -17.20 -2.29 -22.72
CA LEU A 215 -15.96 -2.71 -23.37
C LEU A 215 -15.73 -1.94 -24.67
N ASP A 216 -16.77 -1.78 -25.48
CA ASP A 216 -16.70 -1.07 -26.76
C ASP A 216 -16.46 0.42 -26.60
N GLY A 217 -16.95 1.01 -25.50
CA GLY A 217 -16.71 2.40 -25.13
C GLY A 217 -15.29 2.70 -24.61
N LEU A 218 -14.47 1.69 -24.32
CA LEU A 218 -13.05 1.92 -24.03
C LEU A 218 -12.33 2.40 -25.29
N CYS A 219 -11.63 3.52 -25.21
CA CYS A 219 -10.83 4.06 -26.31
C CYS A 219 -9.82 3.00 -26.81
N GLY A 220 -9.68 2.84 -28.13
CA GLY A 220 -8.76 1.89 -28.74
C GLY A 220 -9.04 0.41 -28.40
N LEU A 221 -7.97 -0.36 -28.20
CA LEU A 221 -8.01 -1.77 -27.77
C LEU A 221 -8.72 -2.74 -28.72
N ASP A 222 -8.79 -2.46 -30.02
CA ASP A 222 -9.57 -3.25 -31.00
C ASP A 222 -9.23 -4.74 -30.99
N ARG A 223 -7.94 -5.07 -30.89
CA ARG A 223 -7.46 -6.45 -30.79
C ARG A 223 -7.98 -7.13 -29.52
N VAL A 224 -7.85 -6.47 -28.37
CA VAL A 224 -8.36 -6.96 -27.09
C VAL A 224 -9.88 -7.15 -27.15
N LYS A 225 -10.63 -6.18 -27.69
CA LYS A 225 -12.09 -6.27 -27.88
C LYS A 225 -12.47 -7.50 -28.73
N LYS A 226 -11.71 -7.79 -29.79
CA LYS A 226 -11.92 -8.98 -30.64
C LYS A 226 -11.59 -10.27 -29.89
N ASP A 227 -10.53 -10.29 -29.10
CA ASP A 227 -10.12 -11.45 -28.32
C ASP A 227 -11.14 -11.76 -27.21
N VAL A 228 -11.69 -10.75 -26.52
CA VAL A 228 -12.78 -10.91 -25.55
C VAL A 228 -14.03 -11.51 -26.21
N ARG A 229 -14.44 -11.00 -27.37
CA ARG A 229 -15.58 -11.58 -28.11
C ARG A 229 -15.34 -13.04 -28.49
N SER A 230 -14.13 -13.37 -28.89
CA SER A 230 -13.74 -14.75 -29.23
C SER A 230 -13.81 -15.68 -28.01
N LEU A 231 -13.42 -15.19 -26.83
CA LEU A 231 -13.58 -15.92 -25.56
C LEU A 231 -15.05 -16.15 -25.20
N ILE A 232 -15.90 -15.13 -25.34
CA ILE A 232 -17.34 -15.26 -25.09
C ILE A 232 -17.94 -16.33 -26.00
N ASN A 233 -17.60 -16.31 -27.29
CA ASN A 233 -18.08 -17.31 -28.25
C ASN A 233 -17.60 -18.72 -27.88
N LEU A 234 -16.34 -18.87 -27.47
CA LEU A 234 -15.79 -20.14 -27.01
C LEU A 234 -16.58 -20.71 -25.82
N VAL A 235 -16.87 -19.86 -24.83
CA VAL A 235 -17.65 -20.23 -23.64
C VAL A 235 -19.09 -20.62 -24.02
N LYS A 236 -19.73 -19.85 -24.90
CA LYS A 236 -21.08 -20.15 -25.41
C LYS A 236 -21.14 -21.52 -26.11
N VAL A 237 -20.24 -21.76 -27.06
CA VAL A 237 -20.18 -23.04 -27.79
C VAL A 237 -19.89 -24.21 -26.85
N ARG A 238 -19.04 -24.01 -25.84
CA ARG A 238 -18.77 -25.02 -24.83
C ARG A 238 -20.03 -25.42 -24.07
N ARG A 239 -20.82 -24.45 -23.58
CA ARG A 239 -22.09 -24.72 -22.90
C ARG A 239 -23.05 -25.52 -23.78
N LEU A 240 -23.20 -25.10 -25.04
CA LEU A 240 -24.03 -25.83 -26.01
C LEU A 240 -23.55 -27.29 -26.20
N ARG A 241 -22.24 -27.54 -26.18
CA ARG A 241 -21.72 -28.92 -26.25
C ARG A 241 -22.04 -29.71 -24.98
N GLU A 242 -21.89 -29.10 -23.80
CA GLU A 242 -22.21 -29.74 -22.51
C GLU A 242 -23.71 -30.09 -22.42
N GLU A 243 -24.58 -29.19 -22.86
CA GLU A 243 -26.05 -29.40 -22.94
C GLU A 243 -26.44 -30.54 -23.89
N GLN A 244 -25.63 -30.79 -24.93
CA GLN A 244 -25.82 -31.88 -25.88
C GLN A 244 -25.02 -33.13 -25.50
N GLU A 245 -24.49 -33.20 -24.27
CA GLU A 245 -23.70 -34.32 -23.74
C GLU A 245 -22.45 -34.66 -24.61
N LEU A 246 -21.97 -33.70 -25.38
CA LEU A 246 -20.78 -33.86 -26.22
C LEU A 246 -19.52 -33.69 -25.39
N PRO A 247 -18.44 -34.46 -25.68
CA PRO A 247 -17.15 -34.25 -25.05
C PRO A 247 -16.66 -32.82 -25.25
N VAL A 248 -16.26 -32.17 -24.16
CA VAL A 248 -15.64 -30.85 -24.18
C VAL A 248 -14.18 -30.98 -23.75
N PRO A 249 -13.22 -30.50 -24.56
CA PRO A 249 -11.83 -30.52 -24.18
C PRO A 249 -11.60 -29.62 -22.95
N PRO A 250 -10.82 -30.08 -21.95
CA PRO A 250 -10.41 -29.23 -20.85
C PRO A 250 -9.54 -28.11 -21.41
N MET A 251 -9.99 -26.86 -21.25
CA MET A 251 -9.26 -25.68 -21.70
C MET A 251 -8.97 -24.76 -20.51
N SER A 252 -7.75 -24.24 -20.47
CA SER A 252 -7.41 -23.15 -19.58
C SER A 252 -8.09 -21.85 -20.04
N LEU A 253 -8.63 -21.10 -19.07
CA LEU A 253 -9.17 -19.75 -19.27
C LEU A 253 -8.26 -18.68 -18.66
N HIS A 254 -7.08 -19.08 -18.17
CA HIS A 254 -6.09 -18.15 -17.65
C HIS A 254 -5.47 -17.32 -18.78
N LEU A 255 -5.19 -16.05 -18.50
CA LEU A 255 -4.80 -15.06 -19.52
C LEU A 255 -3.46 -14.42 -19.17
N VAL A 256 -2.73 -13.99 -20.21
CA VAL A 256 -1.51 -13.19 -20.10
C VAL A 256 -1.74 -11.83 -20.72
N PHE A 257 -1.60 -10.76 -19.95
CA PHE A 257 -1.75 -9.38 -20.40
C PHE A 257 -0.37 -8.77 -20.61
N MET A 258 -0.07 -8.40 -21.86
CA MET A 258 1.22 -7.85 -22.27
C MET A 258 1.04 -6.42 -22.77
N GLY A 259 1.79 -5.47 -22.22
CA GLY A 259 1.83 -4.10 -22.75
C GLY A 259 2.33 -3.10 -21.72
N ASN A 260 2.62 -1.88 -22.19
CA ASN A 260 3.18 -0.79 -21.38
C ASN A 260 2.22 -0.32 -20.29
N PRO A 261 2.70 0.40 -19.25
CA PRO A 261 1.86 1.00 -18.21
C PRO A 261 0.79 1.90 -18.81
N GLY A 262 -0.36 2.02 -18.15
CA GLY A 262 -1.43 2.93 -18.59
C GLY A 262 -2.20 2.52 -19.84
N THR A 263 -1.99 1.31 -20.39
CA THR A 263 -2.72 0.78 -21.56
C THR A 263 -4.10 0.16 -21.22
N GLY A 264 -4.53 0.19 -19.95
CA GLY A 264 -5.87 -0.27 -19.55
C GLY A 264 -5.99 -1.74 -19.12
N LYS A 265 -4.87 -2.44 -18.89
CA LYS A 265 -4.82 -3.85 -18.42
C LYS A 265 -5.77 -4.14 -17.25
N THR A 266 -5.64 -3.41 -16.14
CA THR A 266 -6.46 -3.62 -14.93
C THR A 266 -7.94 -3.29 -15.19
N THR A 267 -8.22 -2.26 -15.99
CA THR A 267 -9.60 -1.89 -16.37
C THR A 267 -10.28 -3.03 -17.14
N VAL A 268 -9.60 -3.59 -18.15
CA VAL A 268 -10.10 -4.73 -18.92
C VAL A 268 -10.22 -5.98 -18.06
N ALA A 269 -9.30 -6.23 -17.12
CA ALA A 269 -9.38 -7.38 -16.21
C ALA A 269 -10.63 -7.32 -15.33
N ARG A 270 -10.98 -6.13 -14.80
CA ARG A 270 -12.19 -5.91 -14.01
C ARG A 270 -13.46 -6.16 -14.83
N LEU A 271 -13.49 -5.66 -16.06
CA LEU A 271 -14.61 -5.86 -16.96
C LEU A 271 -14.77 -7.34 -17.35
N LEU A 272 -13.66 -8.03 -17.62
CA LEU A 272 -13.65 -9.47 -17.89
C LEU A 272 -14.18 -10.29 -16.72
N ALA A 273 -13.85 -9.93 -15.47
CA ALA A 273 -14.37 -10.62 -14.30
C ALA A 273 -15.92 -10.57 -14.24
N ARG A 274 -16.48 -9.38 -14.50
CA ARG A 274 -17.95 -9.17 -14.62
C ARG A 274 -18.55 -9.93 -15.80
N ILE A 275 -17.91 -9.87 -16.98
CA ILE A 275 -18.36 -10.62 -18.17
C ILE A 275 -18.38 -12.12 -17.90
N TYR A 276 -17.31 -12.67 -17.31
CA TYR A 276 -17.23 -14.10 -16.99
C TYR A 276 -18.31 -14.54 -16.01
N HIS A 277 -18.69 -13.68 -15.07
CA HIS A 277 -19.83 -13.95 -14.18
C HIS A 277 -21.17 -13.87 -14.91
N ALA A 278 -21.40 -12.84 -15.73
CA ALA A 278 -22.63 -12.70 -16.51
C ALA A 278 -22.86 -13.87 -17.48
N ILE A 279 -21.79 -14.42 -18.06
CA ILE A 279 -21.85 -15.63 -18.89
C ILE A 279 -21.68 -16.92 -18.07
N GLY A 280 -21.80 -16.85 -16.74
CA GLY A 280 -21.74 -17.93 -15.74
C GLY A 280 -20.57 -18.91 -15.88
N VAL A 281 -19.40 -18.39 -16.21
CA VAL A 281 -18.11 -19.10 -16.05
C VAL A 281 -17.63 -19.01 -14.60
N LEU A 282 -17.90 -17.88 -13.94
CA LEU A 282 -17.49 -17.62 -12.55
C LEU A 282 -18.71 -17.41 -11.65
N SER A 283 -18.62 -17.89 -10.41
CA SER A 283 -19.74 -17.83 -9.45
C SER A 283 -20.02 -16.43 -8.88
N LYS A 284 -19.05 -15.51 -8.83
CA LYS A 284 -19.18 -14.16 -8.22
C LYS A 284 -18.75 -12.99 -9.11
N GLY A 285 -17.71 -13.14 -9.92
CA GLY A 285 -17.22 -12.07 -10.81
C GLY A 285 -16.34 -10.99 -10.16
N GLN A 286 -15.88 -11.21 -8.93
CA GLN A 286 -14.95 -10.30 -8.25
C GLN A 286 -13.54 -10.32 -8.88
N LEU A 287 -12.82 -9.21 -8.77
CA LEU A 287 -11.40 -9.09 -9.14
C LEU A 287 -10.56 -8.90 -7.88
N VAL A 288 -9.62 -9.81 -7.64
CA VAL A 288 -8.58 -9.68 -6.61
C VAL A 288 -7.28 -9.32 -7.29
N GLU A 289 -6.77 -8.12 -7.04
CA GLU A 289 -5.54 -7.58 -7.61
C GLU A 289 -4.39 -7.68 -6.59
N VAL A 290 -3.26 -8.22 -7.03
CA VAL A 290 -2.05 -8.38 -6.22
C VAL A 290 -0.81 -8.16 -7.08
N ASP A 291 0.31 -7.88 -6.42
CA ASP A 291 1.65 -7.88 -7.01
C ASP A 291 2.51 -8.98 -6.35
N ARG A 292 3.82 -8.96 -6.61
CA ARG A 292 4.77 -9.84 -5.91
C ARG A 292 4.66 -9.75 -4.39
N SER A 293 4.51 -8.55 -3.83
CA SER A 293 4.40 -8.36 -2.38
C SER A 293 3.11 -8.96 -1.81
N GLY A 294 2.06 -9.11 -2.63
CA GLY A 294 0.82 -9.78 -2.26
C GLY A 294 0.93 -11.31 -2.21
N LEU A 295 1.83 -11.92 -2.99
CA LEU A 295 1.99 -13.38 -3.07
C LEU A 295 3.18 -13.90 -2.25
N VAL A 296 4.29 -13.18 -2.28
CA VAL A 296 5.56 -13.60 -1.66
C VAL A 296 5.68 -13.04 -0.24
N ALA A 297 6.09 -13.88 0.70
CA ALA A 297 6.37 -13.48 2.08
C ALA A 297 7.86 -13.21 2.28
N GLY A 298 8.20 -12.44 3.33
CA GLY A 298 9.60 -12.13 3.67
C GLY A 298 10.35 -13.25 4.38
N PHE A 299 9.69 -14.37 4.68
CA PHE A 299 10.20 -15.46 5.52
C PHE A 299 9.91 -16.83 4.90
N VAL A 300 10.81 -17.78 5.16
CA VAL A 300 10.76 -19.16 4.64
C VAL A 300 9.44 -19.84 5.05
N GLY A 301 8.75 -20.49 4.11
CA GLY A 301 7.56 -21.32 4.36
C GLY A 301 6.24 -20.55 4.53
N GLN A 302 6.26 -19.21 4.52
CA GLN A 302 5.04 -18.39 4.59
C GLN A 302 4.45 -18.06 3.21
N THR A 303 5.25 -18.18 2.15
CA THR A 303 4.82 -17.82 0.79
C THR A 303 3.72 -18.74 0.27
N ALA A 304 3.79 -20.04 0.55
CA ALA A 304 2.72 -20.97 0.19
C ALA A 304 1.38 -20.64 0.86
N ILE A 305 1.40 -20.26 2.15
CA ILE A 305 0.20 -19.89 2.90
C ILE A 305 -0.39 -18.60 2.31
N LYS A 306 0.44 -17.57 2.18
CA LYS A 306 0.03 -16.26 1.65
C LYS A 306 -0.54 -16.34 0.24
N THR A 307 0.13 -17.07 -0.66
CA THR A 307 -0.35 -17.29 -2.03
C THR A 307 -1.68 -18.04 -2.02
N SER A 308 -1.82 -19.07 -1.18
CA SER A 308 -3.08 -19.81 -1.05
C SER A 308 -4.22 -18.93 -0.55
N GLU A 309 -4.00 -18.10 0.47
CA GLU A 309 -5.03 -17.19 1.00
C GLU A 309 -5.52 -16.18 -0.04
N VAL A 310 -4.60 -15.63 -0.84
CA VAL A 310 -4.95 -14.73 -1.94
C VAL A 310 -5.79 -15.46 -2.99
N VAL A 311 -5.41 -16.69 -3.34
CA VAL A 311 -6.21 -17.51 -4.27
C VAL A 311 -7.59 -17.81 -3.70
N GLN A 312 -7.70 -18.17 -2.42
CA GLN A 312 -8.98 -18.43 -1.76
C GLN A 312 -9.90 -17.19 -1.81
N LYS A 313 -9.35 -15.98 -1.61
CA LYS A 313 -10.10 -14.72 -1.79
C LYS A 313 -10.59 -14.52 -3.22
N ALA A 314 -9.84 -15.01 -4.21
CA ALA A 314 -10.17 -14.87 -5.63
C ALA A 314 -11.14 -15.93 -6.15
N LEU A 315 -11.42 -17.02 -5.40
CA LEU A 315 -12.36 -18.06 -5.82
C LEU A 315 -13.76 -17.52 -6.08
N GLY A 316 -14.34 -17.92 -7.21
CA GLY A 316 -15.55 -17.34 -7.79
C GLY A 316 -15.29 -16.14 -8.68
N GLY A 317 -14.01 -15.81 -8.93
CA GLY A 317 -13.59 -14.56 -9.54
C GLY A 317 -12.29 -14.68 -10.34
N VAL A 318 -11.65 -13.53 -10.50
CA VAL A 318 -10.38 -13.36 -11.20
C VAL A 318 -9.29 -12.97 -10.20
N LEU A 319 -8.17 -13.68 -10.22
CA LEU A 319 -6.92 -13.27 -9.58
C LEU A 319 -6.04 -12.56 -10.61
N PHE A 320 -5.81 -11.27 -10.44
CA PHE A 320 -4.95 -10.46 -11.28
C PHE A 320 -3.60 -10.23 -10.59
N ILE A 321 -2.52 -10.64 -11.23
CA ILE A 321 -1.15 -10.52 -10.72
C ILE A 321 -0.40 -9.52 -11.60
N ASP A 322 -0.18 -8.30 -11.09
CA ASP A 322 0.59 -7.29 -11.79
C ASP A 322 2.09 -7.52 -11.63
N GLU A 323 2.84 -7.13 -12.67
CA GLU A 323 4.29 -7.35 -12.80
C GLU A 323 4.71 -8.79 -12.43
N ALA A 324 3.99 -9.80 -12.94
CA ALA A 324 4.15 -11.19 -12.52
C ALA A 324 5.57 -11.76 -12.75
N TYR A 325 6.31 -11.22 -13.73
CA TYR A 325 7.72 -11.55 -13.97
C TYR A 325 8.62 -11.28 -12.76
N ALA A 326 8.22 -10.40 -11.84
CA ALA A 326 8.94 -10.15 -10.61
C ALA A 326 9.01 -11.41 -9.73
N LEU A 327 8.12 -12.40 -9.89
CA LEU A 327 8.16 -13.67 -9.14
C LEU A 327 9.34 -14.56 -9.54
N THR A 328 9.97 -14.31 -10.68
CA THR A 328 11.08 -15.12 -11.21
C THR A 328 12.38 -14.33 -11.22
N ASN A 329 12.95 -13.97 -10.05
CA ASN A 329 14.33 -13.48 -10.02
C ASN A 329 15.30 -14.66 -10.14
N GLN A 330 16.10 -14.69 -11.19
CA GLN A 330 17.09 -15.74 -11.42
C GLN A 330 18.36 -15.57 -10.56
N ASP A 331 18.65 -14.35 -10.11
CA ASP A 331 19.94 -14.00 -9.48
C ASP A 331 20.01 -14.31 -7.97
N ASN A 332 18.90 -14.68 -7.33
CA ASN A 332 18.84 -14.97 -5.90
C ASN A 332 18.35 -16.40 -5.63
N ALA A 333 19.27 -17.29 -5.26
CA ALA A 333 18.97 -18.69 -4.92
C ALA A 333 18.01 -18.85 -3.71
N ASN A 334 17.87 -17.81 -2.87
CA ASN A 334 16.96 -17.76 -1.73
C ASN A 334 15.64 -17.02 -2.04
N ASP A 335 15.27 -16.85 -3.32
CA ASP A 335 14.01 -16.20 -3.69
C ASP A 335 12.81 -17.14 -3.52
N PHE A 336 11.88 -16.76 -2.62
CA PHE A 336 10.62 -17.46 -2.37
C PHE A 336 9.57 -17.29 -3.49
N GLY A 337 9.85 -16.51 -4.55
CA GLY A 337 8.95 -16.36 -5.69
C GLY A 337 8.62 -17.67 -6.42
N LYS A 338 9.56 -18.63 -6.44
CA LYS A 338 9.32 -19.98 -7.02
C LYS A 338 8.24 -20.75 -6.25
N GLU A 339 8.24 -20.66 -4.93
CA GLU A 339 7.24 -21.30 -4.06
C GLU A 339 5.83 -20.73 -4.35
N ALA A 340 5.72 -19.42 -4.56
CA ALA A 340 4.45 -18.79 -4.94
C ALA A 340 3.94 -19.33 -6.30
N ILE A 341 4.83 -19.48 -7.28
CA ILE A 341 4.48 -20.01 -8.61
C ILE A 341 3.99 -21.46 -8.50
N GLU A 342 4.66 -22.32 -7.72
CA GLU A 342 4.26 -23.71 -7.52
C GLU A 342 2.86 -23.82 -6.90
N VAL A 343 2.59 -22.99 -5.87
CA VAL A 343 1.28 -22.94 -5.22
C VAL A 343 0.22 -22.40 -6.17
N LEU A 344 0.53 -21.37 -6.94
CA LEU A 344 -0.37 -20.81 -7.95
C LEU A 344 -0.74 -21.86 -9.02
N LEU A 345 0.24 -22.56 -9.59
CA LEU A 345 0.05 -23.58 -10.62
C LEU A 345 -0.83 -24.73 -10.13
N LYS A 346 -0.65 -25.16 -8.86
CA LYS A 346 -1.49 -26.17 -8.22
C LYS A 346 -2.94 -25.68 -8.13
N ASN A 347 -3.17 -24.50 -7.58
CA ASN A 347 -4.51 -23.97 -7.41
C ASN A 347 -5.22 -23.67 -8.74
N MET A 348 -4.48 -23.26 -9.77
CA MET A 348 -5.01 -23.10 -11.14
C MET A 348 -5.60 -24.41 -11.68
N GLU A 349 -5.05 -25.57 -11.30
CA GLU A 349 -5.61 -26.87 -11.68
C GLU A 349 -6.80 -27.26 -10.80
N ASP A 350 -6.61 -27.20 -9.49
CA ASP A 350 -7.60 -27.65 -8.50
C ASP A 350 -8.91 -26.84 -8.60
N HIS A 351 -8.80 -25.54 -8.94
CA HIS A 351 -9.93 -24.62 -8.99
C HIS A 351 -10.26 -24.11 -10.41
N ARG A 352 -9.83 -24.80 -11.47
CA ARG A 352 -9.99 -24.37 -12.88
C ARG A 352 -11.42 -24.06 -13.35
N LYS A 353 -12.43 -24.52 -12.60
CA LYS A 353 -13.85 -24.30 -12.92
C LYS A 353 -14.39 -22.98 -12.37
N ASP A 354 -13.74 -22.39 -11.37
CA ASP A 354 -14.26 -21.23 -10.64
C ASP A 354 -13.15 -20.23 -10.24
N LEU A 355 -12.00 -20.30 -10.91
CA LEU A 355 -10.88 -19.38 -10.75
C LEU A 355 -10.26 -19.08 -12.11
N ILE A 356 -10.08 -17.79 -12.41
CA ILE A 356 -9.30 -17.35 -13.55
C ILE A 356 -8.13 -16.52 -13.05
N VAL A 357 -6.90 -16.94 -13.36
CA VAL A 357 -5.69 -16.15 -13.13
C VAL A 357 -5.35 -15.33 -14.37
N ILE A 358 -5.10 -14.05 -14.19
CA ILE A 358 -4.55 -13.14 -15.20
C ILE A 358 -3.20 -12.65 -14.69
N VAL A 359 -2.14 -12.89 -15.46
CA VAL A 359 -0.80 -12.35 -15.18
C VAL A 359 -0.51 -11.18 -16.12
N ALA A 360 0.00 -10.08 -15.61
CA ALA A 360 0.24 -8.86 -16.37
C ALA A 360 1.68 -8.36 -16.25
N GLY A 361 2.15 -7.65 -17.29
CA GLY A 361 3.45 -6.99 -17.29
C GLY A 361 3.92 -6.52 -18.66
N TYR A 362 5.17 -6.05 -18.74
CA TYR A 362 5.83 -5.69 -19.99
C TYR A 362 6.00 -6.90 -20.91
N THR A 363 5.80 -6.70 -22.21
CA THR A 363 5.75 -7.77 -23.23
C THR A 363 6.99 -8.68 -23.18
N GLU A 364 8.19 -8.11 -23.15
CA GLU A 364 9.42 -8.90 -23.14
C GLU A 364 9.62 -9.69 -21.84
N LEU A 365 9.40 -9.04 -20.69
CA LEU A 365 9.58 -9.65 -19.38
C LEU A 365 8.57 -10.78 -19.14
N MET A 366 7.33 -10.58 -19.59
CA MET A 366 6.29 -11.62 -19.56
C MET A 366 6.64 -12.80 -20.46
N GLY A 367 7.25 -12.56 -21.63
CA GLY A 367 7.80 -13.62 -22.45
C GLY A 367 8.79 -14.49 -21.68
N ARG A 368 9.76 -13.89 -20.99
CA ARG A 368 10.74 -14.62 -20.16
C ARG A 368 10.09 -15.34 -18.98
N PHE A 369 9.13 -14.70 -18.31
CA PHE A 369 8.39 -15.28 -17.19
C PHE A 369 7.65 -16.56 -17.59
N ILE A 370 6.91 -16.55 -18.70
CA ILE A 370 6.13 -17.72 -19.12
C ILE A 370 7.04 -18.90 -19.49
N HIS A 371 8.16 -18.65 -20.18
CA HIS A 371 9.12 -19.70 -20.55
C HIS A 371 10.02 -20.15 -19.39
N SER A 372 9.95 -19.49 -18.23
CA SER A 372 10.78 -19.86 -17.06
C SER A 372 10.35 -21.18 -16.41
N ASN A 373 9.10 -21.59 -16.61
CA ASN A 373 8.54 -22.81 -16.03
C ASN A 373 7.54 -23.46 -17.01
N PRO A 374 7.74 -24.72 -17.44
CA PRO A 374 6.83 -25.41 -18.35
C PRO A 374 5.37 -25.48 -17.87
N GLY A 375 5.14 -25.45 -16.55
CA GLY A 375 3.82 -25.40 -15.95
C GLY A 375 3.08 -24.09 -16.24
N LEU A 376 3.78 -22.96 -16.29
CA LEU A 376 3.22 -21.67 -16.67
C LEU A 376 2.82 -21.68 -18.14
N GLU A 377 3.73 -22.08 -19.04
CA GLU A 377 3.47 -22.17 -20.48
C GLU A 377 2.25 -23.05 -20.82
N SER A 378 2.12 -24.20 -20.15
CA SER A 378 0.98 -25.11 -20.32
C SER A 378 -0.37 -24.48 -19.92
N ARG A 379 -0.40 -23.70 -18.83
CA ARG A 379 -1.64 -23.11 -18.30
C ARG A 379 -1.97 -21.75 -18.88
N PHE A 380 -0.97 -20.99 -19.32
CA PHE A 380 -1.13 -19.65 -19.87
C PHE A 380 -0.92 -19.66 -21.39
N ASN A 381 -1.96 -20.07 -22.12
CA ASN A 381 -1.90 -20.23 -23.58
C ASN A 381 -2.70 -19.17 -24.36
N LYS A 382 -3.17 -18.11 -23.68
CA LYS A 382 -3.91 -16.99 -24.30
C LYS A 382 -3.27 -15.67 -23.93
N TYR A 383 -2.89 -14.91 -24.95
CA TYR A 383 -2.12 -13.68 -24.83
C TYR A 383 -2.92 -12.51 -25.36
N PHE A 384 -3.05 -11.48 -24.53
CA PHE A 384 -3.72 -10.23 -24.85
C PHE A 384 -2.65 -9.15 -24.94
N TYR A 385 -2.54 -8.55 -26.13
CA TYR A 385 -1.59 -7.49 -26.40
C TYR A 385 -2.29 -6.14 -26.30
N PHE A 386 -1.82 -5.34 -25.36
CA PHE A 386 -2.27 -3.99 -25.09
C PHE A 386 -1.29 -3.03 -25.76
N GLU A 387 -1.68 -2.57 -26.94
CA GLU A 387 -0.91 -1.62 -27.75
C GLU A 387 -0.95 -0.22 -27.10
N ASP A 388 0.08 0.57 -27.37
CA ASP A 388 0.13 1.96 -26.93
C ASP A 388 -0.98 2.77 -27.61
N TYR A 389 -1.56 3.72 -26.88
CA TYR A 389 -2.52 4.67 -27.43
C TYR A 389 -1.83 5.64 -28.36
N THR A 390 -2.40 5.81 -29.55
CA THR A 390 -2.01 6.85 -30.52
C THR A 390 -2.25 8.26 -29.96
N GLY A 391 -1.61 9.28 -30.53
CA GLY A 391 -1.81 10.68 -30.12
C GLY A 391 -3.28 11.10 -30.05
N ASP A 392 -4.08 10.69 -31.04
CA ASP A 392 -5.52 10.96 -31.08
C ASP A 392 -6.27 10.29 -29.91
N GLN A 393 -5.89 9.05 -29.58
CA GLN A 393 -6.48 8.30 -28.46
C GLN A 393 -6.06 8.88 -27.11
N LEU A 394 -4.81 9.33 -26.95
CA LEU A 394 -4.35 10.05 -25.76
C LEU A 394 -5.13 11.34 -25.55
N MET A 395 -5.40 12.08 -26.63
CA MET A 395 -6.23 13.28 -26.58
C MET A 395 -7.68 12.94 -26.20
N GLU A 396 -8.26 11.87 -26.74
CA GLU A 396 -9.59 11.41 -26.34
C GLU A 396 -9.65 11.07 -24.85
N ILE A 397 -8.63 10.39 -24.32
CA ILE A 397 -8.49 10.10 -22.89
C ILE A 397 -8.41 11.40 -22.09
N PHE A 398 -7.65 12.39 -22.54
CA PHE A 398 -7.52 13.70 -21.89
C PHE A 398 -8.86 14.44 -21.84
N ARG A 399 -9.61 14.48 -22.96
CA ARG A 399 -10.97 15.06 -23.01
C ARG A 399 -11.90 14.37 -22.03
N SER A 400 -11.88 13.04 -22.00
CA SER A 400 -12.69 12.25 -21.07
C SER A 400 -12.34 12.57 -19.61
N MET A 401 -11.06 12.72 -19.27
CA MET A 401 -10.63 13.14 -17.91
C MET A 401 -11.13 14.55 -17.58
N CYS A 402 -11.00 15.51 -18.50
CA CYS A 402 -11.50 16.87 -18.29
C CYS A 402 -13.02 16.87 -18.05
N GLY A 403 -13.78 16.21 -18.94
CA GLY A 403 -15.24 16.14 -18.83
C GLY A 403 -15.73 15.49 -17.53
N LYS A 404 -15.10 14.39 -17.10
CA LYS A 404 -15.44 13.71 -15.83
C LYS A 404 -15.20 14.58 -14.60
N ASN A 405 -14.24 15.50 -14.67
CA ASN A 405 -13.87 16.40 -13.56
C ASN A 405 -14.46 17.81 -13.72
N GLY A 406 -15.33 18.04 -14.71
CA GLY A 406 -15.99 19.34 -14.92
C GLY A 406 -15.09 20.42 -15.53
N TYR A 407 -13.96 20.05 -16.15
CA TYR A 407 -13.10 20.97 -16.87
C TYR A 407 -13.47 21.03 -18.36
N THR A 408 -13.36 22.22 -18.94
CA THR A 408 -13.44 22.48 -20.38
C THR A 408 -12.07 22.89 -20.90
N ILE A 409 -11.75 22.52 -22.14
CA ILE A 409 -10.47 22.87 -22.76
C ILE A 409 -10.72 24.05 -23.70
N GLY A 410 -9.98 25.15 -23.54
CA GLY A 410 -10.04 26.27 -24.46
C GLY A 410 -9.56 25.87 -25.87
N ASN A 411 -10.11 26.46 -26.93
CA ASN A 411 -9.83 26.05 -28.32
C ASN A 411 -8.33 26.04 -28.68
N GLU A 412 -7.54 26.98 -28.17
CA GLU A 412 -6.08 27.01 -28.40
C GLU A 412 -5.34 25.97 -27.54
N ALA A 413 -5.83 25.72 -26.33
CA ALA A 413 -5.31 24.69 -25.43
C ALA A 413 -5.55 23.29 -26.01
N GLU A 414 -6.69 23.09 -26.64
CA GLU A 414 -7.04 21.84 -27.32
C GLU A 414 -6.06 21.54 -28.46
N LYS A 415 -5.81 22.50 -29.35
CA LYS A 415 -4.82 22.35 -30.43
C LYS A 415 -3.41 22.09 -29.89
N TYR A 416 -3.05 22.76 -28.80
CA TYR A 416 -1.77 22.53 -28.14
C TYR A 416 -1.67 21.11 -27.57
N ALA A 417 -2.72 20.64 -26.89
CA ALA A 417 -2.80 19.28 -26.34
C ALA A 417 -2.74 18.22 -27.43
N GLU A 418 -3.45 18.40 -28.55
CA GLU A 418 -3.41 17.51 -29.71
C GLU A 418 -1.97 17.36 -30.24
N ALA A 419 -1.29 18.48 -30.50
CA ALA A 419 0.11 18.46 -30.95
C ALA A 419 1.05 17.84 -29.90
N TYR A 420 0.83 18.14 -28.63
CA TYR A 420 1.63 17.60 -27.53
C TYR A 420 1.50 16.07 -27.43
N PHE A 421 0.28 15.53 -27.47
CA PHE A 421 0.05 14.08 -27.40
C PHE A 421 0.50 13.35 -28.68
N ALA A 422 0.40 13.99 -29.84
CA ALA A 422 0.99 13.47 -31.07
C ALA A 422 2.51 13.34 -30.94
N GLY A 423 3.20 14.40 -30.48
CA GLY A 423 4.64 14.36 -30.22
C GLY A 423 5.04 13.31 -29.18
N LEU A 424 4.29 13.21 -28.08
CA LEU A 424 4.52 12.22 -27.03
C LEU A 424 4.43 10.77 -27.57
N TYR A 425 3.51 10.51 -28.49
CA TYR A 425 3.41 9.21 -29.15
C TYR A 425 4.55 8.96 -30.15
N GLU A 426 4.98 9.97 -30.90
CA GLU A 426 6.07 9.86 -31.87
C GLU A 426 7.43 9.63 -31.19
N GLU A 427 7.66 10.25 -30.04
CA GLU A 427 8.90 10.17 -29.26
C GLU A 427 8.91 9.02 -28.25
N ARG A 428 7.87 8.18 -28.25
CA ARG A 428 7.70 7.12 -27.24
C ARG A 428 8.84 6.11 -27.23
N ASP A 429 9.20 5.66 -26.04
CA ASP A 429 10.14 4.58 -25.80
C ASP A 429 9.46 3.40 -25.09
N GLU A 430 10.24 2.44 -24.63
CA GLU A 430 9.76 1.27 -23.88
C GLU A 430 9.13 1.63 -22.52
N ASN A 431 9.36 2.84 -22.01
CA ASN A 431 8.84 3.32 -20.72
C ASN A 431 7.58 4.20 -20.88
N PHE A 432 7.02 4.29 -22.08
CA PHE A 432 5.87 5.13 -22.37
C PHE A 432 4.65 4.81 -21.50
N GLY A 433 4.16 5.80 -20.74
CA GLY A 433 3.16 5.64 -19.69
C GLY A 433 1.71 5.74 -20.15
N ASN A 434 1.43 6.06 -21.42
CA ASN A 434 0.09 6.07 -22.01
C ASN A 434 -0.91 6.93 -21.19
N ALA A 435 -2.05 6.37 -20.76
CA ALA A 435 -3.05 7.09 -19.97
C ALA A 435 -2.51 7.59 -18.61
N ARG A 436 -1.40 7.02 -18.10
CA ARG A 436 -0.71 7.53 -16.92
C ARG A 436 -0.04 8.87 -17.21
N ASP A 437 0.58 9.03 -18.38
CA ASP A 437 1.17 10.30 -18.78
C ASP A 437 0.09 11.34 -19.03
N VAL A 438 -1.02 10.95 -19.66
CA VAL A 438 -2.20 11.82 -19.82
C VAL A 438 -2.73 12.29 -18.46
N ARG A 439 -2.78 11.41 -17.46
CA ARG A 439 -3.16 11.77 -16.08
C ARG A 439 -2.18 12.79 -15.48
N ASN A 440 -0.87 12.56 -15.62
CA ASN A 440 0.15 13.48 -15.11
C ASN A 440 0.03 14.87 -15.78
N VAL A 441 -0.27 14.92 -17.08
CA VAL A 441 -0.54 16.17 -17.80
C VAL A 441 -1.78 16.86 -17.22
N PHE A 442 -2.88 16.13 -17.03
CA PHE A 442 -4.10 16.65 -16.44
C PHE A 442 -3.89 17.19 -15.01
N GLU A 443 -3.23 16.44 -14.13
CA GLU A 443 -2.96 16.86 -12.76
C GLU A 443 -2.12 18.15 -12.70
N ARG A 444 -1.09 18.26 -13.57
CA ARG A 444 -0.28 19.49 -13.69
C ARG A 444 -1.09 20.66 -14.23
N ALA A 445 -1.94 20.42 -15.23
CA ALA A 445 -2.82 21.45 -15.79
C ALA A 445 -3.78 22.00 -14.73
N VAL A 446 -4.38 21.12 -13.92
CA VAL A 446 -5.27 21.51 -12.82
C VAL A 446 -4.53 22.33 -11.76
N ALA A 447 -3.31 21.93 -11.39
CA ALA A 447 -2.50 22.68 -10.44
C ALA A 447 -2.20 24.10 -10.95
N ARG A 448 -1.73 24.24 -12.19
CA ARG A 448 -1.43 25.55 -12.79
C ARG A 448 -2.67 26.41 -12.99
N GLN A 449 -3.79 25.79 -13.40
CA GLN A 449 -5.06 26.50 -13.50
C GLN A 449 -5.52 27.01 -12.13
N SER A 450 -5.30 26.24 -11.07
CA SER A 450 -5.63 26.67 -9.70
C SER A 450 -4.82 27.90 -9.29
N ASP A 451 -3.52 27.91 -9.56
CA ASP A 451 -2.65 29.06 -9.29
C ASP A 451 -3.09 30.31 -10.09
N ARG A 452 -3.39 30.13 -11.38
CA ARG A 452 -3.88 31.23 -12.24
C ARG A 452 -5.21 31.79 -11.75
N VAL A 453 -6.17 30.93 -11.41
CA VAL A 453 -7.51 31.35 -11.02
C VAL A 453 -7.54 31.93 -9.61
N ALA A 454 -6.67 31.47 -8.70
CA ALA A 454 -6.52 32.04 -7.36
C ALA A 454 -6.06 33.51 -7.38
N ALA A 455 -5.39 33.95 -8.45
CA ALA A 455 -4.99 35.35 -8.64
C ALA A 455 -6.14 36.27 -9.11
N LEU A 456 -7.32 35.73 -9.44
CA LEU A 456 -8.48 36.51 -9.88
C LEU A 456 -9.33 36.96 -8.68
N GLU A 457 -9.74 38.23 -8.65
CA GLU A 457 -10.55 38.77 -7.53
C GLU A 457 -11.96 38.17 -7.45
N ALA A 458 -12.56 37.84 -8.59
CA ALA A 458 -13.90 37.25 -8.69
C ALA A 458 -14.01 36.35 -9.94
N PRO A 459 -13.48 35.11 -9.90
CA PRO A 459 -13.50 34.23 -11.06
C PRO A 459 -14.92 33.77 -11.39
N THR A 460 -15.24 33.77 -12.68
CA THR A 460 -16.50 33.22 -13.22
C THR A 460 -16.49 31.70 -13.21
N LYS A 461 -17.68 31.08 -13.33
CA LYS A 461 -17.81 29.62 -13.43
C LYS A 461 -17.03 29.08 -14.63
N GLU A 462 -17.09 29.79 -15.75
CA GLU A 462 -16.39 29.45 -16.97
C GLU A 462 -14.86 29.44 -16.75
N GLN A 463 -14.33 30.46 -16.06
CA GLN A 463 -12.89 30.54 -15.73
C GLN A 463 -12.44 29.46 -14.73
N LEU A 464 -13.32 29.06 -13.81
CA LEU A 464 -13.06 27.95 -12.89
C LEU A 464 -13.01 26.58 -13.60
N MET A 465 -13.67 26.47 -14.75
CA MET A 465 -13.73 25.23 -15.55
C MET A 465 -12.71 25.19 -16.69
N GLU A 466 -12.27 26.35 -17.21
CA GLU A 466 -11.46 26.41 -18.43
C GLU A 466 -9.96 26.17 -18.19
N LEU A 467 -9.41 25.17 -18.90
CA LEU A 467 -7.97 24.97 -19.09
C LEU A 467 -7.49 25.74 -20.32
N THR A 468 -6.43 26.53 -20.15
CA THR A 468 -5.80 27.32 -21.22
C THR A 468 -4.42 26.76 -21.60
N VAL A 469 -3.82 27.29 -22.68
CA VAL A 469 -2.48 26.87 -23.13
C VAL A 469 -1.43 27.05 -22.03
N GLY A 470 -1.55 28.11 -21.22
CA GLY A 470 -0.63 28.40 -20.11
C GLY A 470 -0.63 27.31 -19.04
N ASP A 471 -1.75 26.61 -18.84
CA ASP A 471 -1.82 25.53 -17.85
C ASP A 471 -1.17 24.24 -18.37
N LEU A 472 -1.17 24.04 -19.68
CA LEU A 472 -0.63 22.84 -20.33
C LEU A 472 0.88 22.91 -20.54
N ARG A 473 1.42 24.11 -20.77
CA ARG A 473 2.86 24.33 -21.00
C ARG A 473 3.68 24.09 -19.74
N GLU A 474 4.80 23.40 -19.89
CA GLU A 474 5.88 23.48 -18.90
C GLU A 474 6.61 24.80 -19.10
N GLU A 475 6.58 25.68 -18.09
CA GLU A 475 7.53 26.80 -18.06
C GLU A 475 8.92 26.22 -17.83
N GLU A 476 9.83 26.42 -18.77
CA GLU A 476 11.26 26.22 -18.49
C GLU A 476 11.63 27.18 -17.35
N PRO A 477 12.37 26.72 -16.32
CA PRO A 477 12.79 27.60 -15.25
C PRO A 477 13.56 28.77 -15.87
N GLU A 478 13.12 30.01 -15.60
CA GLU A 478 13.86 31.21 -16.00
C GLU A 478 15.30 31.06 -15.50
N GLU A 479 16.24 30.93 -16.43
CA GLU A 479 17.66 31.06 -16.10
C GLU A 479 17.84 32.44 -15.48
N THR A 480 17.99 32.49 -14.14
CA THR A 480 18.31 33.71 -13.44
C THR A 480 19.61 34.26 -14.00
N HIS A 481 19.50 35.28 -14.85
CA HIS A 481 20.62 36.05 -15.35
C HIS A 481 21.29 36.76 -14.17
N THR A 482 22.30 36.11 -13.57
CA THR A 482 23.17 36.74 -12.60
C THR A 482 24.00 37.81 -13.34
N PRO A 483 23.94 39.10 -12.96
CA PRO A 483 24.82 40.09 -13.57
C PRO A 483 26.26 39.76 -13.19
N GLY A 484 27.12 39.54 -14.19
CA GLY A 484 28.53 39.23 -13.98
C GLY A 484 29.27 40.32 -13.18
N PRO A 485 30.34 39.97 -12.44
CA PRO A 485 31.04 40.90 -11.57
C PRO A 485 31.74 41.99 -12.39
N GLN A 486 31.46 43.25 -12.04
CA GLN A 486 32.15 44.42 -12.56
C GLN A 486 33.61 44.40 -12.10
N HIS A 487 34.54 44.32 -13.06
CA HIS A 487 35.97 44.53 -12.81
C HIS A 487 36.23 46.01 -12.42
N PRO A 488 37.04 46.30 -11.39
CA PRO A 488 37.49 47.66 -11.13
C PRO A 488 38.60 48.05 -12.13
N ALA A 489 38.57 49.32 -12.56
CA ALA A 489 39.53 49.92 -13.48
C ALA A 489 40.96 49.96 -12.90
N PRO A 490 42.02 49.90 -13.74
CA PRO A 490 43.39 49.96 -13.27
C PRO A 490 43.80 51.40 -12.96
N ASP A 491 44.41 51.56 -11.78
CA ASP A 491 44.96 52.81 -11.26
C ASP A 491 46.24 53.21 -12.03
N GLN A 492 46.31 54.48 -12.45
CA GLN A 492 47.49 55.08 -13.09
C GLN A 492 48.23 55.97 -12.08
N ALA A 493 49.46 55.60 -11.73
CA ALA A 493 50.53 56.50 -11.28
C ALA A 493 51.87 55.75 -11.49
N GLY A 494 52.75 56.11 -12.43
CA GLY A 494 53.67 57.27 -12.41
C GLY A 494 54.75 57.07 -11.34
N ALA A 495 56.07 57.04 -11.55
CA ALA A 495 56.94 57.37 -12.66
C ALA A 495 58.36 56.84 -12.32
N ARG A 496 59.20 56.53 -13.32
CA ARG A 496 60.65 56.85 -13.33
C ARG A 496 61.25 56.59 -14.72
N SER A 497 61.92 57.62 -15.21
CA SER A 497 62.52 57.77 -16.55
C SER A 497 63.94 57.13 -16.62
N PRO A 498 64.71 57.24 -17.72
CA PRO A 498 65.38 56.11 -18.37
C PRO A 498 66.91 56.10 -18.21
N ASP A 499 67.57 55.01 -18.58
CA ASP A 499 69.01 55.03 -18.93
C ASP A 499 69.29 54.05 -20.09
N PRO A 500 70.02 54.45 -21.17
CA PRO A 500 70.28 53.63 -22.34
C PRO A 500 71.76 53.19 -22.42
N SER A 501 72.01 51.88 -22.53
CA SER A 501 73.25 51.31 -23.08
C SER A 501 73.10 49.78 -23.12
N GLU A 502 72.76 49.14 -24.24
CA GLU A 502 73.61 48.73 -25.37
C GLU A 502 73.54 47.17 -25.49
N PRO A 503 74.07 46.50 -26.53
CA PRO A 503 73.26 45.88 -27.59
C PRO A 503 73.22 44.33 -27.58
N ARG A 504 72.41 43.79 -28.51
CA ARG A 504 72.19 42.37 -28.91
C ARG A 504 73.48 41.50 -28.92
N PRO A 505 73.37 40.16 -28.75
CA PRO A 505 72.76 39.24 -29.74
C PRO A 505 71.37 38.75 -29.37
#